data_AF-A0A7C3LRQ5-F1
#
_entry.id   AF-A0A7C3LRQ5-F1
#
_cell.length_a   1.000
_cell.length_b   1.000
_cell.length_c   1.000
_cell.angle_alpha   90.00
_cell.angle_beta   90.00
_cell.angle_gamma   90.00
#
_symmetry.space_group_name_H-M   'P 1'
#
loop_
_entity.id
_entity.type
_entity.pdbx_description
1 polymer ?
#
loop_
_entity_poly.entity_id
_entity_poly.type
_entity_poly.pdbx_seq_one_letter_code
_entity_poly.pdbx_strand_id
1 'polypeptide(L)'
;MSNASFENMSKLEKEYSKKLAESAKDVKNPVVKVVMTAVAQDSLKHSMIYDAMTELLKGERPLIGEVELDRIASEIEYHIRTEEQMIRYLKETLERGVENKAIKFLLETLLRDELYHHALLKKVLEMIVRREAFTESDLWDLVWKEATFHGTPGG
;
A
#
# COMPACT_ATOMS: atom_id res chain seq x y z
N MET A 1 7.85 14.65 -18.68
CA MET A 1 6.67 13.77 -18.83
C MET A 1 5.43 14.66 -18.84
N SER A 2 4.47 14.42 -19.74
CA SER A 2 3.25 15.24 -19.84
C SER A 2 2.12 14.67 -18.99
N ASN A 3 1.22 15.55 -18.51
CA ASN A 3 0.02 15.18 -17.74
C ASN A 3 -0.81 14.08 -18.42
N ALA A 4 -0.90 14.12 -19.76
CA ALA A 4 -1.61 13.13 -20.57
C ALA A 4 -1.06 11.70 -20.42
N SER A 5 0.23 11.53 -20.07
CA SER A 5 0.81 10.21 -19.86
C SER A 5 0.31 9.55 -18.56
N PHE A 6 0.16 10.31 -17.47
CA PHE A 6 -0.30 9.78 -16.19
C PHE A 6 -1.81 9.52 -16.20
N GLU A 7 -2.60 10.40 -16.81
CA GLU A 7 -4.04 10.16 -17.00
C GLU A 7 -4.31 8.88 -17.80
N ASN A 8 -3.49 8.58 -18.82
CA ASN A 8 -3.59 7.33 -19.57
C ASN A 8 -3.21 6.11 -18.75
N MET A 9 -2.14 6.19 -17.94
CA MET A 9 -1.73 5.09 -17.06
C MET A 9 -2.77 4.81 -15.96
N SER A 10 -3.37 5.86 -15.38
CA SER A 10 -4.48 5.72 -14.43
C SER A 10 -5.64 4.93 -15.03
N LYS A 11 -6.06 5.26 -16.26
CA LYS A 11 -7.14 4.55 -16.97
C LYS A 11 -6.78 3.09 -17.23
N LEU A 12 -5.55 2.83 -17.67
CA LEU A 12 -5.06 1.48 -17.94
C LEU A 12 -5.07 0.62 -16.68
N GLU A 13 -4.56 1.14 -15.57
CA GLU A 13 -4.53 0.45 -14.28
C GLU A 13 -5.94 0.18 -13.73
N LYS A 14 -6.89 1.11 -13.88
CA LYS A 14 -8.31 0.88 -13.54
C LYS A 14 -8.91 -0.25 -14.36
N GLU A 15 -8.62 -0.30 -15.66
CA GLU A 15 -9.09 -1.36 -16.54
C GLU A 15 -8.51 -2.73 -16.15
N TYR A 16 -7.21 -2.77 -15.84
CA TYR A 16 -6.53 -3.98 -15.38
C TYR A 16 -7.08 -4.47 -14.04
N SER A 17 -7.26 -3.57 -13.07
CA SER A 17 -7.89 -3.91 -11.79
C SER A 17 -9.25 -4.56 -12.00
N LYS A 18 -10.11 -3.95 -12.82
CA LYS A 18 -11.44 -4.49 -13.10
C LYS A 18 -11.40 -5.85 -13.78
N LYS A 19 -10.61 -6.00 -14.85
CA LYS A 19 -10.49 -7.25 -15.62
C LYS A 19 -9.95 -8.39 -14.75
N LEU A 20 -8.94 -8.11 -13.93
CA LEU A 20 -8.32 -9.12 -13.09
C LEU A 20 -9.23 -9.52 -11.92
N ALA A 21 -9.92 -8.56 -11.29
CA ALA A 21 -10.92 -8.82 -10.26
C ALA A 21 -12.11 -9.64 -10.81
N GLU A 22 -12.57 -9.35 -12.04
CA GLU A 22 -13.59 -10.16 -12.72
C GLU A 22 -13.10 -11.59 -12.97
N SER A 23 -11.88 -11.74 -13.51
CA SER A 23 -11.27 -13.05 -13.76
C SER A 23 -11.09 -13.87 -12.48
N ALA A 24 -10.82 -13.22 -11.35
CA ALA A 24 -10.64 -13.87 -10.06
C ALA A 24 -11.95 -14.50 -9.53
N LYS A 25 -13.14 -14.03 -9.93
CA LYS A 25 -14.44 -14.51 -9.39
C LYS A 25 -14.65 -16.00 -9.62
N ASP A 26 -14.27 -16.49 -10.79
CA ASP A 26 -14.47 -17.88 -11.20
C ASP A 26 -13.37 -18.83 -10.70
N VAL A 27 -12.31 -18.29 -10.08
CA VAL A 27 -11.22 -19.10 -9.53
C VAL A 27 -11.68 -19.86 -8.29
N LYS A 28 -11.56 -21.19 -8.34
CA LYS A 28 -11.89 -22.10 -7.23
C LYS A 28 -10.76 -22.26 -6.21
N ASN A 29 -9.50 -22.18 -6.66
CA ASN A 29 -8.35 -22.29 -5.76
C ASN A 29 -8.26 -21.03 -4.89
N PRO A 30 -8.36 -21.14 -3.55
CA PRO A 30 -8.42 -19.97 -2.67
C PRO A 30 -7.14 -19.12 -2.70
N VAL A 31 -5.97 -19.76 -2.83
CA VAL A 31 -4.68 -19.04 -2.90
C VAL A 31 -4.61 -18.22 -4.18
N VAL A 32 -4.92 -18.84 -5.32
CA VAL A 32 -4.89 -18.15 -6.62
C VAL A 32 -5.91 -17.01 -6.66
N LYS A 33 -7.12 -17.24 -6.12
CA LYS A 33 -8.17 -16.21 -6.03
C LYS A 33 -7.70 -15.00 -5.21
N VAL A 34 -7.10 -15.23 -4.04
CA VAL A 34 -6.58 -14.15 -3.19
C VAL A 34 -5.47 -13.39 -3.89
N VAL A 35 -4.49 -14.08 -4.49
CA VAL A 35 -3.38 -13.42 -5.21
C VAL A 35 -3.89 -12.56 -6.36
N MET A 36 -4.79 -13.09 -7.21
CA MET A 36 -5.36 -12.31 -8.31
C MET A 36 -6.17 -11.10 -7.81
N THR A 37 -6.89 -11.26 -6.70
CA THR A 37 -7.65 -10.16 -6.09
C THR A 37 -6.72 -9.10 -5.51
N ALA A 38 -5.64 -9.48 -4.83
CA ALA A 38 -4.64 -8.56 -4.29
C ALA A 38 -3.95 -7.75 -5.40
N VAL A 39 -3.51 -8.40 -6.48
CA VAL A 39 -2.92 -7.71 -7.65
C VAL A 39 -3.93 -6.75 -8.28
N ALA A 40 -5.22 -7.11 -8.31
CA ALA A 40 -6.24 -6.18 -8.79
C ALA A 40 -6.38 -4.94 -7.88
N GLN A 41 -6.26 -5.09 -6.56
CA GLN A 41 -6.23 -3.96 -5.62
C GLN A 41 -4.98 -3.10 -5.80
N ASP A 42 -3.82 -3.71 -6.07
CA ASP A 42 -2.59 -2.96 -6.36
C ASP A 42 -2.71 -2.12 -7.63
N SER A 43 -3.29 -2.67 -8.70
CA SER A 43 -3.59 -1.87 -9.90
C SER A 43 -4.54 -0.71 -9.58
N LEU A 44 -5.54 -0.90 -8.72
CA LEU A 44 -6.39 0.21 -8.30
C LEU A 44 -5.60 1.29 -7.54
N LYS A 45 -4.74 0.88 -6.59
CA LYS A 45 -3.81 1.75 -5.86
C LYS A 45 -2.92 2.53 -6.82
N HIS A 46 -2.32 1.88 -7.81
CA HIS A 46 -1.48 2.56 -8.82
C HIS A 46 -2.26 3.62 -9.60
N SER A 47 -3.51 3.32 -9.96
CA SER A 47 -4.34 4.31 -10.66
C SER A 47 -4.59 5.58 -9.83
N MET A 48 -4.79 5.42 -8.51
CA MET A 48 -4.96 6.54 -7.59
C MET A 48 -3.68 7.36 -7.46
N ILE A 49 -2.51 6.70 -7.48
CA ILE A 49 -1.21 7.37 -7.48
C ILE A 49 -1.03 8.21 -8.77
N TYR A 50 -1.38 7.66 -9.94
CA TYR A 50 -1.31 8.41 -11.20
C TYR A 50 -2.30 9.60 -11.24
N ASP A 51 -3.49 9.44 -10.65
CA ASP A 51 -4.44 10.55 -10.49
C ASP A 51 -3.87 11.65 -9.58
N ALA A 52 -3.27 11.28 -8.44
CA ALA A 52 -2.62 12.24 -7.54
C ALA A 52 -1.45 12.98 -8.22
N MET A 53 -0.62 12.29 -9.02
CA MET A 53 0.43 12.93 -9.82
C MET A 53 -0.14 13.94 -10.82
N THR A 54 -1.28 13.62 -11.43
CA THR A 54 -2.00 14.50 -12.38
C THR A 54 -2.49 15.77 -11.66
N GLU A 55 -3.09 15.64 -10.48
CA GLU A 55 -3.55 16.78 -9.66
C GLU A 55 -2.39 17.68 -9.22
N LEU A 56 -1.28 17.08 -8.75
CA LEU A 56 -0.08 17.81 -8.36
C LEU A 56 0.52 18.63 -9.52
N LEU A 57 0.51 18.08 -10.75
CA LEU A 57 0.98 18.80 -11.94
C LEU A 57 0.07 19.95 -12.37
N LYS A 58 -1.22 19.91 -12.01
CA LYS A 58 -2.17 21.00 -12.25
C LYS A 58 -2.00 22.15 -11.25
N GLY A 59 -1.16 21.97 -10.22
CA GLY A 59 -0.95 22.95 -9.16
C GLY A 59 -2.09 23.00 -8.14
N GLU A 60 -3.01 22.04 -8.18
CA GLU A 60 -4.10 21.93 -7.23
C GLU A 60 -3.52 21.40 -5.90
N ARG A 61 -3.52 22.25 -4.87
CA ARG A 61 -3.19 21.88 -3.49
C ARG A 61 -4.34 22.33 -2.60
N PRO A 62 -5.36 21.50 -2.38
CA PRO A 62 -6.39 21.83 -1.42
C PRO A 62 -5.73 22.07 -0.05
N LEU A 63 -6.06 23.18 0.58
CA LEU A 63 -5.65 23.44 1.96
C LEU A 63 -6.44 22.49 2.86
N ILE A 64 -5.73 21.65 3.63
CA ILE A 64 -6.34 20.80 4.65
C ILE A 64 -6.56 21.67 5.90
N GLY A 65 -7.80 21.74 6.41
CA GLY A 65 -8.12 22.50 7.61
C GLY A 65 -7.56 21.84 8.88
N GLU A 66 -7.34 22.60 9.97
CA GLU A 66 -6.76 22.04 11.21
C GLU A 66 -7.60 20.91 11.82
N VAL A 67 -8.93 21.07 11.84
CA VAL A 67 -9.86 20.03 12.33
C VAL A 67 -9.78 18.76 11.47
N GLU A 68 -9.52 18.91 10.17
CA GLU A 68 -9.36 17.78 9.25
C GLU A 68 -8.02 17.08 9.48
N LEU A 69 -6.94 17.83 9.72
CA LEU A 69 -5.62 17.29 10.06
C LEU A 69 -5.66 16.46 11.36
N ASP A 70 -6.28 16.98 12.42
CA ASP A 70 -6.38 16.27 13.70
C ASP A 70 -7.16 14.96 13.56
N ARG A 71 -8.25 14.98 12.78
CA ARG A 71 -9.03 13.77 12.49
C ARG A 71 -8.18 12.74 11.75
N ILE A 72 -7.51 13.15 10.68
CA ILE A 72 -6.64 12.26 9.88
C ILE A 72 -5.51 11.70 10.74
N ALA A 73 -4.86 12.52 11.56
CA ALA A 73 -3.79 12.09 12.46
C ALA A 73 -4.30 11.00 13.43
N SER A 74 -5.47 11.20 14.03
CA SER A 74 -6.05 10.24 14.97
C SER A 74 -6.39 8.89 14.32
N GLU A 75 -6.86 8.91 13.07
CA GLU A 75 -7.15 7.70 12.28
C GLU A 75 -5.85 6.95 11.95
N ILE A 76 -4.82 7.66 11.50
CA ILE A 76 -3.51 7.06 11.19
C ILE A 76 -2.88 6.46 12.45
N GLU A 77 -2.91 7.15 13.58
CA GLU A 77 -2.40 6.62 14.85
C GLU A 77 -3.12 5.34 15.28
N TYR A 78 -4.44 5.26 15.08
CA TYR A 78 -5.22 4.07 15.35
C TYR A 78 -4.77 2.89 14.46
N HIS A 79 -4.56 3.14 13.16
CA HIS A 79 -4.05 2.13 12.25
C HIS A 79 -2.64 1.66 12.63
N ILE A 80 -1.72 2.57 12.94
CA ILE A 80 -0.35 2.21 13.38
C ILE A 80 -0.37 1.24 14.57
N ARG A 81 -1.22 1.50 15.58
CA ARG A 81 -1.37 0.61 16.75
C ARG A 81 -1.94 -0.75 16.37
N THR A 82 -2.89 -0.77 15.45
CA THR A 82 -3.55 -1.98 14.95
C THR A 82 -2.57 -2.86 14.18
N GLU A 83 -1.82 -2.26 13.25
CA GLU A 83 -0.79 -2.96 12.45
C GLU A 83 0.32 -3.51 13.35
N GLU A 84 0.71 -2.78 14.41
CA GLU A 84 1.69 -3.29 15.38
C GLU A 84 1.22 -4.57 16.08
N GLN A 85 -0.07 -4.65 16.42
CA GLN A 85 -0.67 -5.87 16.97
C GLN A 85 -0.70 -7.01 15.94
N MET A 86 -1.06 -6.70 14.68
CA MET A 86 -1.07 -7.68 13.60
C MET A 86 0.32 -8.23 13.29
N ILE A 87 1.33 -7.37 13.21
CA ILE A 87 2.74 -7.74 13.00
C ILE A 87 3.21 -8.71 14.10
N ARG A 88 2.92 -8.40 15.36
CA ARG A 88 3.26 -9.30 16.49
C ARG A 88 2.59 -10.67 16.33
N TYR A 89 1.29 -10.68 16.09
CA TYR A 89 0.53 -11.92 15.91
C TYR A 89 1.08 -12.78 14.75
N LEU A 90 1.38 -12.15 13.62
CA LEU A 90 1.90 -12.83 12.43
C LEU A 90 3.30 -13.41 12.67
N LYS A 91 4.19 -12.64 13.32
CA LYS A 91 5.54 -13.11 13.69
C LYS A 91 5.48 -14.30 14.64
N GLU A 92 4.73 -14.20 15.73
CA GLU A 92 4.57 -15.30 16.69
C GLU A 92 3.97 -16.55 16.04
N THR A 93 2.98 -16.38 15.16
CA THR A 93 2.37 -17.49 14.43
C THR A 93 3.36 -18.20 13.52
N LEU A 94 4.18 -17.44 12.78
CA LEU A 94 5.21 -18.00 11.91
C LEU A 94 6.33 -18.69 12.70
N GLU A 95 6.73 -18.13 13.85
CA GLU A 95 7.74 -18.70 14.75
C GLU A 95 7.31 -20.03 15.38
N ARG A 96 6.01 -20.18 15.73
CA ARG A 96 5.45 -21.44 16.25
C ARG A 96 5.47 -22.58 15.22
N GLY A 97 5.66 -22.26 13.94
CA GLY A 97 5.73 -23.23 12.85
C GLY A 97 4.38 -23.46 12.18
N VAL A 98 4.37 -23.32 10.85
CA VAL A 98 3.19 -23.55 10.00
C VAL A 98 3.54 -24.61 8.97
N GLU A 99 2.96 -25.80 9.11
CA GLU A 99 3.27 -26.95 8.24
C GLU A 99 2.71 -26.77 6.83
N ASN A 100 1.52 -26.19 6.71
CA ASN A 100 0.89 -25.98 5.42
C ASN A 100 1.59 -24.86 4.65
N LYS A 101 2.29 -25.22 3.57
CA LYS A 101 3.07 -24.29 2.75
C LYS A 101 2.25 -23.14 2.17
N ALA A 102 0.98 -23.39 1.78
CA ALA A 102 0.11 -22.35 1.25
C ALA A 102 -0.30 -21.36 2.33
N ILE A 103 -0.64 -21.84 3.54
CA ILE A 103 -0.94 -20.96 4.67
C ILE A 103 0.29 -20.17 5.08
N LYS A 104 1.46 -20.82 5.16
CA LYS A 104 2.73 -20.14 5.47
C LYS A 104 3.02 -19.01 4.48
N PHE A 105 2.89 -19.29 3.18
CA PHE A 105 3.04 -18.28 2.13
C PHE A 105 2.09 -17.09 2.33
N LEU A 106 0.81 -17.33 2.60
CA LEU A 106 -0.16 -16.24 2.82
C LEU A 106 0.15 -15.42 4.08
N LEU A 107 0.60 -16.05 5.16
CA LEU A 107 1.00 -15.36 6.40
C LEU A 107 2.26 -14.51 6.19
N GLU A 108 3.24 -15.00 5.43
CA GLU A 108 4.44 -14.26 5.07
C GLU A 108 4.11 -13.06 4.17
N THR A 109 3.16 -13.21 3.24
CA THR A 109 2.65 -12.10 2.42
C THR A 109 1.97 -11.04 3.30
N LEU A 110 1.06 -11.44 4.19
CA LEU A 110 0.43 -10.50 5.13
C LEU A 110 1.45 -9.77 5.99
N LEU A 111 2.44 -10.47 6.56
CA LEU A 111 3.44 -9.84 7.41
C LEU A 111 4.25 -8.77 6.66
N ARG A 112 4.58 -9.03 5.39
CA ARG A 112 5.28 -8.08 4.53
C ARG A 112 4.45 -6.82 4.30
N ASP A 113 3.17 -6.98 3.99
CA ASP A 113 2.26 -5.86 3.75
C ASP A 113 2.07 -5.02 5.03
N GLU A 114 1.83 -5.65 6.18
CA GLU A 114 1.66 -4.93 7.45
C GLU A 114 2.93 -4.17 7.87
N LEU A 115 4.13 -4.75 7.65
CA LEU A 115 5.40 -4.05 7.90
C LEU A 115 5.56 -2.82 7.03
N TYR A 116 5.16 -2.91 5.76
CA TYR A 116 5.21 -1.80 4.83
C TYR A 116 4.21 -0.70 5.20
N HIS A 117 2.93 -1.07 5.43
CA HIS A 117 1.89 -0.12 5.84
C HIS A 117 2.28 0.62 7.11
N HIS A 118 2.78 -0.10 8.12
CA HIS A 118 3.22 0.49 9.38
C HIS A 118 4.35 1.50 9.20
N ALA A 119 5.32 1.21 8.33
CA ALA A 119 6.39 2.14 8.03
C ALA A 119 5.90 3.38 7.28
N LEU A 120 4.99 3.20 6.31
CA LEU A 120 4.41 4.28 5.51
C LEU A 120 3.55 5.20 6.38
N LEU A 121 2.62 4.66 7.16
CA LEU A 121 1.71 5.43 8.01
C LEU A 121 2.46 6.26 9.05
N LYS A 122 3.54 5.74 9.65
CA LYS A 122 4.39 6.51 10.57
C LYS A 122 5.01 7.73 9.89
N LYS A 123 5.44 7.60 8.63
CA LYS A 123 5.99 8.71 7.85
C LYS A 123 4.92 9.75 7.49
N VAL A 124 3.73 9.30 7.09
CA VAL A 124 2.59 10.21 6.82
C VAL A 124 2.18 10.96 8.09
N LEU A 125 2.12 10.29 9.24
CA LEU A 125 1.83 10.94 10.53
C LEU A 125 2.88 12.00 10.90
N GLU A 126 4.16 11.69 10.74
CA GLU A 126 5.26 12.63 11.01
C GLU A 126 5.10 13.93 10.21
N MET A 127 4.69 13.83 8.94
CA MET A 127 4.42 15.00 8.10
C MET A 127 3.22 15.82 8.57
N ILE A 128 2.11 15.14 8.89
CA ILE A 128 0.89 15.81 9.34
C ILE A 128 1.18 16.60 10.60
N VAL A 129 1.90 16.00 11.55
CA VAL A 129 2.29 16.63 12.82
C VAL A 129 3.25 17.81 12.58
N ARG A 130 4.21 17.68 11.66
CA ARG A 130 5.15 18.76 11.33
C ARG A 130 4.56 19.85 10.43
N ARG A 131 3.41 19.60 9.79
CA ARG A 131 2.80 20.44 8.75
C ARG A 131 3.77 20.69 7.58
N GLU A 132 4.62 19.73 7.27
CA GLU A 132 5.66 19.81 6.23
C GLU A 132 5.31 18.91 5.04
N ALA A 133 5.71 19.32 3.84
CA ALA A 133 5.65 18.47 2.65
C ALA A 133 6.79 17.44 2.66
N PHE A 134 6.60 16.29 2.00
CA PHE A 134 7.65 15.28 1.85
C PHE A 134 8.92 15.91 1.25
N THR A 135 10.07 15.68 1.88
CA THR A 135 11.36 15.98 1.25
C THR A 135 11.72 14.86 0.26
N GLU A 136 12.64 15.13 -0.67
CA GLU A 136 13.14 14.10 -1.58
C GLU A 136 13.74 12.91 -0.81
N SER A 137 14.39 13.16 0.32
CA SER A 137 14.93 12.11 1.20
C SER A 137 13.82 11.24 1.83
N ASP A 138 12.72 11.84 2.27
CA ASP A 138 11.60 11.08 2.84
C ASP A 138 10.94 10.18 1.77
N LEU A 139 10.88 10.66 0.53
CA LEU A 139 10.37 9.87 -0.60
C LEU A 139 11.32 8.70 -0.93
N TRP A 140 12.63 8.93 -0.93
CA TRP A 140 13.62 7.87 -1.12
C TRP A 140 13.57 6.81 -0.02
N ASP A 141 13.38 7.20 1.23
CA ASP A 141 13.22 6.27 2.36
C ASP A 141 11.98 5.37 2.21
N LEU A 142 10.89 5.91 1.67
CA LEU A 142 9.65 5.16 1.42
C LEU A 142 9.84 4.17 0.27
N VAL A 143 10.38 4.62 -0.86
CA VAL A 143 10.63 3.78 -2.04
C VAL A 143 11.62 2.66 -1.74
N TRP A 144 12.70 2.94 -0.99
CA TRP A 144 13.67 1.91 -0.65
C TRP A 144 13.11 0.86 0.30
N LYS A 145 12.26 1.25 1.25
CA LYS A 145 11.55 0.28 2.09
C LYS A 145 10.69 -0.62 1.21
N GLU A 146 9.84 -0.06 0.35
CA GLU A 146 9.00 -0.83 -0.59
C GLU A 146 9.83 -1.81 -1.44
N ALA A 147 10.95 -1.35 -2.02
CA ALA A 147 11.83 -2.18 -2.85
C ALA A 147 12.52 -3.31 -2.06
N THR A 148 12.93 -3.07 -0.82
CA THR A 148 13.46 -4.13 0.06
C THR A 148 12.39 -5.15 0.44
N PHE A 149 11.12 -4.73 0.49
CA PHE A 149 10.00 -5.62 0.76
C PHE A 149 9.52 -6.35 -0.51
N HIS A 150 9.64 -5.83 -1.73
CA HIS A 150 9.34 -6.58 -2.96
C HIS A 150 10.52 -7.40 -3.51
N GLY A 151 11.69 -7.30 -2.89
CA GLY A 151 12.85 -8.13 -3.18
C GLY A 151 12.62 -9.59 -2.75
N THR A 152 12.29 -10.44 -3.72
CA THR A 152 12.64 -11.86 -3.62
C THR A 152 14.15 -11.99 -3.82
N PRO A 153 14.91 -12.61 -2.90
CA PRO A 153 16.25 -13.07 -3.23
C PRO A 153 16.10 -14.29 -4.14
N GLY A 154 16.24 -14.04 -5.44
CA GLY A 154 16.28 -15.05 -6.48
C GLY A 154 17.60 -14.95 -7.24
N GLY A 155 18.67 -15.39 -6.59
CA GLY A 155 19.98 -15.68 -7.14
C GLY A 155 20.57 -16.83 -6.36
#